data_AF-A0A521XTR3-F1
#
_entry.id   AF-A0A521XTR3-F1
#
_cell.length_a   1.000
_cell.length_b   1.000
_cell.length_c   1.000
_cell.angle_alpha   90.00
_cell.angle_beta   90.00
_cell.angle_gamma   90.00
#
_symmetry.space_group_name_H-M   'P 1'
#
loop_
_entity.id
_entity.type
_entity.pdbx_description
1 polymer ?
#
loop_
_entity_poly.entity_id
_entity_poly.type
_entity_poly.pdbx_seq_one_letter_code
_entity_poly.pdbx_strand_id
1 'polypeptide(L)'
;TEAFTPNRLELINLLSGQIIVAIDNARLYLHLKELNQAYESFVPKEFLNLLERKSIIDVKLGDQVQKEMTVMFCDIRGFTTLSEKMTPQETLAFVNGFLNIMEPVITQHNGIIDKYIGDAIMALFPLNPDDAVRAAIAMVKKLAAYNKEREASHLEPIHVGIGLNTGTLVLGTVGDEHRMEGTVISDAVNVASRVESLTKLYHVSIIITKHTYSKLKHKNFYAIRILDIVTVKGKSKPITIYEIFDNDPEASLILKQKYLPLFEQGVSLFKQKKFAEAFVIFQNIVHDNPYDFSAQFYIERCQKKLHLPRIT
;
A
#
# COMPACT_ATOMS: atom_id res chain seq x y z
N THR A 1 29.31 -54.49 -47.29
CA THR A 1 28.54 -55.03 -46.14
C THR A 1 29.27 -54.82 -44.81
N GLU A 2 29.87 -53.65 -44.57
CA GLU A 2 30.65 -53.36 -43.33
C GLU A 2 30.15 -52.13 -42.56
N ALA A 3 28.83 -51.88 -42.56
CA ALA A 3 28.28 -50.70 -41.88
C ALA A 3 28.36 -50.83 -40.33
N PHE A 4 28.22 -52.04 -39.79
CA PHE A 4 28.15 -52.33 -38.35
C PHE A 4 29.34 -53.17 -37.86
N THR A 5 30.54 -52.61 -37.94
CA THR A 5 31.71 -53.19 -37.28
C THR A 5 31.59 -53.06 -35.75
N PRO A 6 32.16 -53.97 -34.93
CA PRO A 6 32.08 -53.92 -33.47
C PRO A 6 32.42 -52.53 -32.87
N ASN A 7 33.50 -51.90 -33.33
CA ASN A 7 33.91 -50.56 -32.87
C ASN A 7 32.89 -49.45 -33.17
N ARG A 8 32.13 -49.58 -34.28
CA ARG A 8 31.08 -48.61 -34.64
C ARG A 8 29.83 -48.79 -33.79
N LEU A 9 29.48 -50.03 -33.44
CA LEU A 9 28.38 -50.33 -32.52
C LEU A 9 28.70 -49.82 -31.10
N GLU A 10 29.94 -49.99 -30.65
CA GLU A 10 30.41 -49.46 -29.36
C GLU A 10 30.35 -47.93 -29.33
N LEU A 11 30.78 -47.26 -30.40
CA LEU A 11 30.66 -45.80 -30.54
C LEU A 11 29.20 -45.33 -30.53
N ILE A 12 28.30 -46.02 -31.25
CA ILE A 12 26.87 -45.69 -31.25
C ILE A 12 26.26 -45.84 -29.86
N ASN A 13 26.62 -46.89 -29.11
CA ASN A 13 26.14 -47.10 -27.74
C ASN A 13 26.67 -46.04 -26.76
N LEU A 14 27.92 -45.61 -26.92
CA LEU A 14 28.48 -44.50 -26.13
C LEU A 14 27.76 -43.18 -26.43
N LEU A 15 27.55 -42.87 -27.72
CA LEU A 15 26.85 -41.65 -28.13
C LEU A 15 25.38 -41.66 -27.70
N SER A 16 24.68 -42.79 -27.82
CA SER A 16 23.30 -42.91 -27.36
C SER A 16 23.21 -42.75 -25.84
N GLY A 17 24.13 -43.33 -25.08
CA GLY A 17 24.25 -43.13 -23.64
C GLY A 17 24.47 -41.66 -23.27
N GLN A 18 25.39 -40.96 -23.95
CA GLN A 18 25.62 -39.53 -23.71
C GLN A 18 24.41 -38.67 -24.08
N ILE A 19 23.72 -38.98 -25.18
CA ILE A 19 22.49 -38.29 -25.59
C ILE A 19 21.39 -38.48 -24.54
N ILE A 20 21.20 -39.70 -24.03
CA ILE A 20 20.21 -39.97 -22.97
C ILE A 20 20.53 -39.15 -21.73
N VAL A 21 21.77 -39.16 -21.25
CA VAL A 21 22.19 -38.36 -20.09
C VAL A 21 21.99 -36.86 -20.33
N ALA A 22 22.30 -36.36 -21.54
CA ALA A 22 22.08 -34.96 -21.89
C ALA A 22 20.59 -34.59 -21.90
N ILE A 23 19.72 -35.46 -22.41
CA ILE A 23 18.26 -35.28 -22.40
C ILE A 23 17.73 -35.29 -20.96
N ASP A 24 18.17 -36.25 -20.14
CA ASP A 24 17.75 -36.34 -18.74
C ASP A 24 18.21 -35.11 -17.93
N ASN A 25 19.45 -34.65 -18.14
CA ASN A 25 19.95 -33.41 -17.56
C ASN A 25 19.10 -32.21 -18.01
N ALA A 26 18.80 -32.07 -19.31
CA ALA A 26 17.97 -30.99 -19.82
C ALA A 26 16.56 -31.01 -19.21
N ARG A 27 15.96 -32.20 -19.06
CA ARG A 27 14.67 -32.37 -18.38
C ARG A 27 14.75 -31.98 -16.90
N LEU A 28 15.82 -32.36 -16.19
CA LEU A 28 16.07 -31.94 -14.80
C LEU A 28 16.18 -30.42 -14.68
N TYR A 29 16.92 -29.77 -15.57
CA TYR A 29 17.06 -28.32 -15.59
C TYR A 29 15.72 -27.62 -15.83
N LEU A 30 14.89 -28.11 -16.76
CA LEU A 30 13.55 -27.56 -17.00
C LEU A 30 12.66 -27.72 -15.78
N HIS A 31 12.66 -28.91 -15.16
CA HIS A 31 11.87 -29.16 -13.96
C HIS A 31 12.30 -28.29 -12.77
N LEU A 32 13.61 -28.11 -12.57
CA LEU A 32 14.15 -27.22 -11.53
C LEU A 32 13.73 -25.77 -11.78
N LYS A 33 13.71 -25.33 -13.04
CA LYS A 33 13.26 -23.98 -13.42
C LYS A 33 11.77 -23.79 -13.12
N GLU A 34 10.93 -24.75 -13.48
CA GLU A 34 9.49 -24.71 -13.19
C GLU A 34 9.21 -24.68 -11.68
N LEU A 35 9.91 -25.51 -10.90
CA LEU A 35 9.84 -25.50 -9.44
C LEU A 35 10.23 -24.15 -8.87
N ASN A 36 11.37 -23.59 -9.30
CA ASN A 36 11.81 -22.26 -8.83
C ASN A 36 10.79 -21.16 -9.17
N GLN A 37 10.20 -21.18 -10.38
CA GLN A 37 9.14 -20.23 -10.74
C GLN A 37 7.89 -20.37 -9.86
N ALA A 38 7.50 -21.60 -9.51
CA ALA A 38 6.40 -21.83 -8.59
C ALA A 38 6.72 -21.29 -7.18
N TYR A 39 7.94 -21.54 -6.67
CA TYR A 39 8.38 -21.05 -5.36
C TYR A 39 8.55 -19.52 -5.30
N GLU A 40 8.94 -18.87 -6.39
CA GLU A 40 9.03 -17.40 -6.48
C GLU A 40 7.68 -16.71 -6.23
N SER A 41 6.56 -17.39 -6.51
CA SER A 41 5.22 -16.90 -6.18
C SER A 41 4.97 -16.80 -4.67
N PHE A 42 5.77 -17.48 -3.84
CA PHE A 42 5.63 -17.53 -2.39
C PHE A 42 6.77 -16.80 -1.65
N VAL A 43 7.92 -16.62 -2.30
CA VAL A 43 9.06 -15.85 -1.76
C VAL A 43 9.54 -14.86 -2.83
N PRO A 44 9.07 -13.60 -2.79
CA PRO A 44 9.41 -12.61 -3.80
C PRO A 44 10.92 -12.33 -3.85
N LYS A 45 11.50 -12.27 -5.06
CA LYS A 45 12.91 -11.89 -5.27
C LYS A 45 13.24 -10.51 -4.72
N GLU A 46 12.25 -9.64 -4.72
CA GLU A 46 12.30 -8.29 -4.20
C GLU A 46 12.67 -8.28 -2.72
N PHE A 47 12.17 -9.24 -1.93
CA PHE A 47 12.54 -9.39 -0.52
C PHE A 47 14.03 -9.71 -0.35
N LEU A 48 14.59 -10.58 -1.20
CA LEU A 48 16.03 -10.89 -1.20
C LEU A 48 16.88 -9.66 -1.50
N ASN A 49 16.47 -8.85 -2.47
CA ASN A 49 17.13 -7.59 -2.79
C ASN A 49 17.08 -6.61 -1.60
N LEU A 50 15.96 -6.55 -0.89
CA LEU A 50 15.82 -5.72 0.31
C LEU A 50 16.73 -6.19 1.46
N LEU A 51 16.89 -7.51 1.62
CA LEU A 51 17.84 -8.16 2.55
C LEU A 51 19.30 -8.15 2.08
N GLU A 52 19.60 -7.59 0.90
CA GLU A 52 20.96 -7.56 0.34
C GLU A 52 21.56 -8.96 0.16
N ARG A 53 20.71 -9.91 -0.28
CA ARG A 53 21.08 -11.28 -0.59
C ARG A 53 20.88 -11.54 -2.08
N LYS A 54 21.82 -12.27 -2.69
CA LYS A 54 21.78 -12.60 -4.13
C LYS A 54 20.94 -13.84 -4.41
N SER A 55 20.82 -14.73 -3.43
CA SER A 55 20.07 -15.98 -3.55
C SER A 55 19.38 -16.33 -2.23
N ILE A 56 18.27 -17.07 -2.34
CA ILE A 56 17.54 -17.61 -1.18
C ILE A 56 18.44 -18.54 -0.33
N ILE A 57 19.41 -19.21 -0.94
CA ILE A 57 20.37 -20.09 -0.24
C ILE A 57 21.32 -19.31 0.68
N ASP A 58 21.48 -18.00 0.46
CA ASP A 58 22.35 -17.15 1.27
C ASP A 58 21.63 -16.61 2.52
N VAL A 59 20.30 -16.79 2.59
CA VAL A 59 19.46 -16.27 3.66
C VAL A 59 19.57 -17.17 4.88
N LYS A 60 19.92 -16.58 6.03
CA LYS A 60 20.01 -17.30 7.31
C LYS A 60 18.96 -16.81 8.30
N LEU A 61 18.59 -17.65 9.25
CA LEU A 61 17.71 -17.26 10.36
C LEU A 61 18.37 -16.13 11.17
N GLY A 62 17.64 -15.05 11.40
CA GLY A 62 18.12 -13.87 12.11
C GLY A 62 18.92 -12.89 11.23
N ASP A 63 19.04 -13.14 9.92
CA ASP A 63 19.49 -12.11 8.98
C ASP A 63 18.59 -10.89 9.11
N GLN A 64 19.22 -9.71 9.17
CA GLN A 64 18.51 -8.45 9.26
C GLN A 64 19.21 -7.32 8.53
N VAL A 65 18.42 -6.43 7.95
CA VAL A 65 18.87 -5.19 7.32
C VAL A 65 18.01 -4.05 7.82
N GLN A 66 18.65 -3.01 8.35
CA GLN A 66 17.98 -1.78 8.76
C GLN A 66 18.01 -0.78 7.61
N LYS A 67 16.83 -0.32 7.18
CA LYS A 67 16.68 0.64 6.09
C LYS A 67 15.59 1.65 6.42
N GLU A 68 15.70 2.84 5.88
CA GLU A 68 14.60 3.80 5.90
C GLU A 68 13.78 3.67 4.62
N MET A 69 12.48 3.49 4.75
CA MET A 69 11.57 3.33 3.63
C MET A 69 10.25 4.02 3.92
N THR A 70 9.44 4.22 2.88
CA THR A 70 8.02 4.58 3.05
C THR A 70 7.18 3.31 3.05
N VAL A 71 6.41 3.12 4.11
CA VAL A 71 5.45 2.02 4.23
C VAL A 71 4.08 2.54 3.85
N MET A 72 3.38 1.79 2.99
CA MET A 72 2.01 2.03 2.59
C MET A 72 1.12 0.91 3.11
N PHE A 73 0.00 1.27 3.71
CA PHE A 73 -1.14 0.39 3.92
C PHE A 73 -2.29 0.88 3.06
N CYS A 74 -2.95 -0.03 2.36
CA CYS A 74 -4.18 0.22 1.62
C CYS A 74 -5.23 -0.79 2.08
N ASP A 75 -6.42 -0.35 2.48
CA ASP A 75 -7.49 -1.21 2.98
C ASP A 75 -8.83 -0.88 2.31
N ILE A 76 -9.68 -1.89 2.08
CA ILE A 76 -10.98 -1.69 1.43
C ILE A 76 -12.01 -1.23 2.48
N ARG A 77 -12.70 -0.14 2.17
CA ARG A 77 -13.75 0.40 3.02
C ARG A 77 -14.94 -0.53 3.10
N GLY A 78 -15.25 -0.96 4.32
CA GLY A 78 -16.44 -1.75 4.58
C GLY A 78 -16.34 -3.18 4.03
N PHE A 79 -15.14 -3.70 3.79
CA PHE A 79 -14.94 -5.03 3.25
C PHE A 79 -15.63 -6.12 4.08
N THR A 80 -15.55 -6.05 5.42
CA THR A 80 -16.24 -7.03 6.28
C THR A 80 -17.73 -7.12 5.95
N THR A 81 -18.42 -5.98 5.91
CA THR A 81 -19.85 -5.90 5.55
C THR A 81 -20.13 -6.32 4.10
N LEU A 82 -19.18 -6.06 3.19
CA LEU A 82 -19.29 -6.50 1.80
C LEU A 82 -19.16 -8.02 1.68
N SER A 83 -18.18 -8.60 2.36
CA SER A 83 -17.85 -10.04 2.34
C SER A 83 -18.92 -10.91 3.00
N GLU A 84 -19.66 -10.40 3.99
CA GLU A 84 -20.77 -11.11 4.64
C GLU A 84 -21.90 -11.49 3.67
N LYS A 85 -21.98 -10.82 2.51
CA LYS A 85 -22.96 -11.09 1.46
C LYS A 85 -22.42 -12.01 0.35
N MET A 86 -21.16 -12.39 0.42
CA MET A 86 -20.47 -13.17 -0.60
C MET A 86 -20.21 -14.59 -0.11
N THR A 87 -20.23 -15.54 -1.04
CA THR A 87 -19.66 -16.87 -0.79
C THR A 87 -18.13 -16.78 -0.64
N PRO A 88 -17.46 -17.78 -0.04
CA PRO A 88 -16.00 -17.80 0.04
C PRO A 88 -15.31 -17.71 -1.33
N GLN A 89 -15.89 -18.35 -2.35
CA GLN A 89 -15.37 -18.30 -3.71
C GLN A 89 -15.48 -16.90 -4.32
N GLU A 90 -16.62 -16.23 -4.14
CA GLU A 90 -16.83 -14.85 -4.60
C GLU A 90 -15.92 -13.88 -3.86
N THR A 91 -15.71 -14.08 -2.56
CA THR A 91 -14.81 -13.26 -1.74
C THR A 91 -13.38 -13.36 -2.25
N LEU A 92 -12.90 -14.58 -2.53
CA LEU A 92 -11.57 -14.78 -3.10
C LEU A 92 -11.44 -14.18 -4.50
N ALA A 93 -12.44 -14.36 -5.36
CA ALA A 93 -12.45 -13.75 -6.70
C ALA A 93 -12.44 -12.21 -6.62
N PHE A 94 -13.19 -11.64 -5.67
CA PHE A 94 -13.23 -10.20 -5.43
C PHE A 94 -11.86 -9.66 -4.98
N VAL A 95 -11.25 -10.30 -3.97
CA VAL A 95 -9.93 -9.90 -3.46
C VAL A 95 -8.89 -10.00 -4.58
N ASN A 96 -8.83 -11.13 -5.30
CA ASN A 96 -7.88 -11.30 -6.40
C ASN A 96 -8.11 -10.28 -7.52
N GLY A 97 -9.37 -9.95 -7.85
CA GLY A 97 -9.70 -8.91 -8.82
C GLY A 97 -9.22 -7.52 -8.40
N PHE A 98 -9.38 -7.19 -7.11
CA PHE A 98 -8.86 -5.95 -6.54
C PHE A 98 -7.33 -5.91 -6.54
N LEU A 99 -6.66 -6.99 -6.11
CA LEU A 99 -5.20 -7.06 -6.11
C LEU A 99 -4.62 -6.93 -7.51
N ASN A 100 -5.23 -7.58 -8.51
CA ASN A 100 -4.81 -7.52 -9.92
C ASN A 100 -4.80 -6.10 -10.50
N ILE A 101 -5.63 -5.18 -10.00
CA ILE A 101 -5.61 -3.78 -10.46
C ILE A 101 -4.65 -2.89 -9.65
N MET A 102 -4.36 -3.26 -8.40
CA MET A 102 -3.53 -2.46 -7.49
C MET A 102 -2.05 -2.77 -7.62
N GLU A 103 -1.70 -4.05 -7.71
CA GLU A 103 -0.30 -4.51 -7.76
C GLU A 103 0.49 -3.86 -8.90
N PRO A 104 0.00 -3.84 -10.17
CA PRO A 104 0.76 -3.22 -11.25
C PRO A 104 1.06 -1.74 -10.99
N VAL A 105 0.15 -1.02 -10.34
CA VAL A 105 0.32 0.41 -10.03
C VAL A 105 1.40 0.61 -8.98
N ILE A 106 1.44 -0.24 -7.94
CA ILE A 106 2.48 -0.21 -6.91
C ILE A 106 3.85 -0.48 -7.54
N THR A 107 3.97 -1.54 -8.33
CA THR A 107 5.21 -1.96 -8.98
C THR A 107 5.72 -0.92 -9.99
N GLN A 108 4.84 -0.32 -10.79
CA GLN A 108 5.19 0.77 -11.72
C GLN A 108 5.79 2.00 -11.03
N HIS A 109 5.52 2.17 -9.74
CA HIS A 109 6.06 3.25 -8.92
C HIS A 109 7.15 2.75 -7.96
N ASN A 110 7.88 1.69 -8.32
CA ASN A 110 8.98 1.12 -7.54
C ASN A 110 8.59 0.63 -6.14
N GLY A 111 7.30 0.37 -5.91
CA GLY A 111 6.81 -0.26 -4.70
C GLY A 111 6.99 -1.78 -4.74
N ILE A 112 7.23 -2.36 -3.58
CA ILE A 112 7.34 -3.81 -3.37
C ILE A 112 6.20 -4.21 -2.43
N ILE A 113 5.36 -5.14 -2.84
CA ILE A 113 4.33 -5.70 -1.96
C ILE A 113 5.03 -6.61 -0.95
N ASP A 114 4.89 -6.31 0.34
CA ASP A 114 5.43 -7.13 1.42
C ASP A 114 4.49 -8.30 1.70
N LYS A 115 3.21 -8.00 1.92
CA LYS A 115 2.17 -9.01 2.13
C LYS A 115 0.76 -8.46 1.93
N TYR A 116 -0.16 -9.40 1.75
CA TYR A 116 -1.60 -9.20 1.82
C TYR A 116 -2.10 -9.56 3.22
N ILE A 117 -2.98 -8.74 3.80
CA ILE A 117 -3.55 -8.93 5.14
C ILE A 117 -5.07 -8.90 4.99
N GLY A 118 -5.66 -10.03 4.62
CA GLY A 118 -7.06 -10.07 4.20
C GLY A 118 -7.26 -9.28 2.91
N ASP A 119 -8.04 -8.21 2.97
CA ASP A 119 -8.28 -7.24 1.89
C ASP A 119 -7.28 -6.08 1.88
N ALA A 120 -6.42 -5.98 2.88
CA ALA A 120 -5.41 -4.93 2.95
C ALA A 120 -4.11 -5.30 2.22
N ILE A 121 -3.47 -4.30 1.62
CA ILE A 121 -2.15 -4.39 1.00
C ILE A 121 -1.14 -3.65 1.87
N MET A 122 -0.05 -4.31 2.23
CA MET A 122 1.14 -3.68 2.78
C MET A 122 2.24 -3.62 1.70
N ALA A 123 2.71 -2.41 1.41
CA ALA A 123 3.78 -2.20 0.43
C ALA A 123 4.91 -1.32 0.99
N LEU A 124 6.12 -1.56 0.49
CA LEU A 124 7.35 -0.87 0.85
C LEU A 124 7.88 -0.09 -0.36
N PHE A 125 8.27 1.16 -0.13
CA PHE A 125 8.89 2.01 -1.13
C PHE A 125 10.31 2.36 -0.64
N PRO A 126 11.33 1.62 -1.12
CA PRO A 126 12.69 1.70 -0.58
C PRO A 126 13.47 2.93 -1.07
N LEU A 127 13.07 3.53 -2.19
CA LEU A 127 13.87 4.56 -2.86
C LEU A 127 13.54 5.97 -2.40
N ASN A 128 12.27 6.38 -2.46
CA ASN A 128 11.85 7.72 -2.10
C ASN A 128 10.35 7.78 -1.73
N PRO A 129 9.92 8.76 -0.91
CA PRO A 129 8.51 8.94 -0.55
C PRO A 129 7.61 9.44 -1.70
N ASP A 130 8.16 10.16 -2.68
CA ASP A 130 7.42 10.66 -3.84
C ASP A 130 6.85 9.50 -4.69
N ASP A 131 7.57 8.39 -4.79
CA ASP A 131 7.13 7.12 -5.40
C ASP A 131 5.87 6.58 -4.71
N ALA A 132 5.88 6.52 -3.38
CA ALA A 132 4.75 6.03 -2.59
C ALA A 132 3.51 6.93 -2.72
N VAL A 133 3.69 8.25 -2.71
CA VAL A 133 2.59 9.20 -2.90
C VAL A 133 2.02 9.12 -4.32
N ARG A 134 2.86 9.03 -5.36
CA ARG A 134 2.41 8.86 -6.74
C ARG A 134 1.67 7.54 -6.94
N ALA A 135 2.18 6.45 -6.35
CA ALA A 135 1.51 5.16 -6.35
C ALA A 135 0.12 5.26 -5.72
N ALA A 136 0.00 5.85 -4.53
CA ALA A 136 -1.28 6.02 -3.86
C ALA A 136 -2.29 6.83 -4.69
N ILE A 137 -1.87 7.95 -5.28
CA ILE A 137 -2.72 8.76 -6.17
C ILE A 137 -3.16 7.93 -7.39
N ALA A 138 -2.22 7.22 -8.02
CA ALA A 138 -2.50 6.38 -9.19
C ALA A 138 -3.44 5.21 -8.86
N MET A 139 -3.30 4.61 -7.67
CA MET A 139 -4.17 3.52 -7.19
C MET A 139 -5.61 4.01 -7.03
N VAL A 140 -5.82 5.17 -6.41
CA VAL A 140 -7.18 5.71 -6.25
C VAL A 140 -7.79 6.09 -7.60
N LYS A 141 -7.00 6.65 -8.54
CA LYS A 141 -7.47 6.93 -9.91
C LYS A 141 -7.80 5.65 -10.69
N LYS A 142 -6.98 4.61 -10.54
CA LYS A 142 -7.22 3.29 -11.15
C LYS A 142 -8.48 2.64 -10.58
N LEU A 143 -8.70 2.76 -9.27
CA LEU A 143 -9.91 2.29 -8.60
C LEU A 143 -11.15 3.04 -9.10
N ALA A 144 -11.07 4.35 -9.29
CA ALA A 144 -12.18 5.12 -9.84
C ALA A 144 -12.56 4.66 -11.26
N ALA A 145 -11.58 4.31 -12.09
CA ALA A 145 -11.84 3.73 -13.41
C ALA A 145 -12.48 2.33 -13.29
N TYR A 146 -11.95 1.48 -12.40
CA TYR A 146 -12.51 0.16 -12.13
C TYR A 146 -13.95 0.22 -11.60
N ASN A 147 -14.26 1.20 -10.74
CA ASN A 147 -15.62 1.40 -10.24
C ASN A 147 -16.62 1.73 -11.35
N LYS A 148 -16.22 2.44 -12.41
CA LYS A 148 -17.11 2.68 -13.55
C LYS A 148 -17.51 1.36 -14.25
N GLU A 149 -16.58 0.42 -14.36
CA GLU A 149 -16.84 -0.91 -14.93
C GLU A 149 -17.75 -1.74 -14.00
N ARG A 150 -17.53 -1.64 -12.69
CA ARG A 150 -18.39 -2.26 -11.68
C ARG A 150 -19.81 -1.72 -11.71
N GLU A 151 -19.96 -0.41 -11.75
CA GLU A 151 -21.27 0.27 -11.82
C GLU A 151 -22.01 -0.10 -13.10
N ALA A 152 -21.31 -0.18 -14.24
CA ALA A 152 -21.88 -0.68 -15.50
C ALA A 152 -22.36 -2.15 -15.41
N SER A 153 -21.80 -2.90 -14.46
CA SER A 153 -22.18 -4.28 -14.15
C SER A 153 -23.16 -4.38 -12.95
N HIS A 154 -23.75 -3.26 -12.52
CA HIS A 154 -24.65 -3.18 -11.35
C HIS A 154 -24.02 -3.64 -10.03
N LEU A 155 -22.70 -3.50 -9.90
CA LEU A 155 -21.96 -3.79 -8.68
C LEU A 155 -21.65 -2.49 -7.94
N GLU A 156 -21.69 -2.56 -6.60
CA GLU A 156 -21.34 -1.44 -5.74
C GLU A 156 -19.88 -0.98 -5.96
N PRO A 157 -19.63 0.34 -5.95
CA PRO A 157 -18.28 0.89 -6.05
C PRO A 157 -17.47 0.55 -4.79
N ILE A 158 -16.16 0.43 -4.98
CA ILE A 158 -15.20 0.13 -3.92
C ILE A 158 -14.51 1.43 -3.53
N HIS A 159 -14.31 1.64 -2.24
CA HIS A 159 -13.49 2.73 -1.72
C HIS A 159 -12.33 2.15 -0.93
N VAL A 160 -11.20 2.87 -0.90
CA VAL A 160 -10.02 2.47 -0.13
C VAL A 160 -9.56 3.59 0.80
N GLY A 161 -8.92 3.21 1.90
CA GLY A 161 -8.08 4.09 2.70
C GLY A 161 -6.62 3.75 2.45
N ILE A 162 -5.78 4.78 2.25
CA ILE A 162 -4.34 4.63 2.07
C ILE A 162 -3.60 5.45 3.12
N GLY A 163 -2.78 4.78 3.93
CA GLY A 163 -1.93 5.39 4.95
C GLY A 163 -0.45 5.22 4.63
N LEU A 164 0.30 6.33 4.68
CA LEU A 164 1.71 6.37 4.30
C LEU A 164 2.58 6.93 5.43
N ASN A 165 3.61 6.20 5.82
CA ASN A 165 4.59 6.67 6.80
C ASN A 165 6.03 6.30 6.38
N THR A 166 6.91 7.30 6.35
CA THR A 166 8.35 7.10 6.20
C THR A 166 9.02 6.92 7.56
N GLY A 167 9.88 5.91 7.69
CA GLY A 167 10.69 5.71 8.87
C GLY A 167 11.66 4.53 8.75
N THR A 168 12.55 4.43 9.71
CA THR A 168 13.50 3.31 9.80
C THR A 168 12.77 2.02 10.15
N LEU A 169 13.04 0.96 9.41
CA LEU A 169 12.52 -0.38 9.61
C LEU A 169 13.63 -1.42 9.57
N VAL A 170 13.37 -2.56 10.19
CA VAL A 170 14.24 -3.74 10.13
C VAL A 170 13.52 -4.79 9.30
N LEU A 171 14.11 -5.12 8.15
CA LEU A 171 13.77 -6.30 7.38
C LEU A 171 14.56 -7.45 7.97
N GLY A 172 13.93 -8.59 8.21
CA GLY A 172 14.67 -9.75 8.69
C GLY A 172 13.91 -11.05 8.53
N THR A 173 14.56 -12.14 8.91
CA THR A 173 13.95 -13.47 8.93
C THR A 173 13.69 -13.92 10.37
N VAL A 174 12.49 -14.44 10.60
CA VAL A 174 12.05 -14.97 11.89
C VAL A 174 11.50 -16.38 11.71
N GLY A 175 11.54 -17.20 12.79
CA GLY A 175 11.06 -18.57 12.77
C GLY A 175 12.09 -19.53 13.37
N ASP A 176 12.15 -20.74 12.82
CA ASP A 176 13.08 -21.80 13.22
C ASP A 176 13.81 -22.40 11.99
N GLU A 177 14.62 -23.43 12.21
CA GLU A 177 15.41 -24.09 11.15
C GLU A 177 14.55 -24.78 10.08
N HIS A 178 13.27 -25.04 10.36
CA HIS A 178 12.35 -25.72 9.46
C HIS A 178 11.38 -24.76 8.77
N ARG A 179 11.15 -23.58 9.35
CA ARG A 179 10.25 -22.56 8.79
C ARG A 179 10.77 -21.16 9.09
N MET A 180 11.22 -20.49 8.03
CA MET A 180 11.61 -19.08 8.06
C MET A 180 10.57 -18.22 7.33
N GLU A 181 10.24 -17.07 7.91
CA GLU A 181 9.39 -16.05 7.30
C GLU A 181 10.15 -14.71 7.22
N GLY A 182 10.11 -14.09 6.05
CA GLY A 182 10.55 -12.71 5.89
C GLY A 182 9.56 -11.75 6.54
N THR A 183 10.06 -10.83 7.37
CA THR A 183 9.22 -9.90 8.10
C THR A 183 9.82 -8.51 8.15
N VAL A 184 8.94 -7.52 8.30
CA VAL A 184 9.28 -6.13 8.55
C VAL A 184 8.88 -5.80 9.97
N ILE A 185 9.87 -5.53 10.82
CA ILE A 185 9.65 -5.15 12.22
C ILE A 185 9.99 -3.68 12.36
N SER A 186 8.95 -2.86 12.60
CA SER A 186 9.16 -1.48 12.99
C SER A 186 7.92 -0.85 13.59
N ASP A 187 8.14 0.10 14.48
CA ASP A 187 7.14 1.09 14.84
C ASP A 187 6.64 1.90 13.62
N ALA A 188 7.48 2.12 12.60
CA ALA A 188 7.10 2.82 11.37
C ALA A 188 5.97 2.11 10.61
N VAL A 189 5.95 0.77 10.61
CA VAL A 189 4.88 -0.05 10.02
C VAL A 189 3.58 0.15 10.79
N ASN A 190 3.65 0.10 12.12
CA ASN A 190 2.49 0.32 12.99
C ASN A 190 1.92 1.73 12.87
N VAL A 191 2.77 2.75 12.64
CA VAL A 191 2.31 4.11 12.37
C VAL A 191 1.58 4.17 11.03
N ALA A 192 2.12 3.52 9.98
CA ALA A 192 1.47 3.50 8.65
C ALA A 192 0.07 2.88 8.70
N SER A 193 -0.10 1.71 9.36
CA SER A 193 -1.42 1.07 9.46
C SER A 193 -2.41 1.90 10.27
N ARG A 194 -1.98 2.55 11.35
CA ARG A 194 -2.85 3.43 12.15
C ARG A 194 -3.25 4.69 11.38
N VAL A 195 -2.34 5.22 10.56
CA VAL A 195 -2.61 6.37 9.70
C VAL A 195 -3.59 5.99 8.59
N GLU A 196 -3.46 4.78 8.03
CA GLU A 196 -4.49 4.22 7.15
C GLU A 196 -5.82 4.22 7.90
N SER A 197 -5.93 3.65 9.10
CA SER A 197 -7.25 3.53 9.74
C SER A 197 -7.92 4.89 10.05
N LEU A 198 -7.14 5.97 10.18
CA LEU A 198 -7.66 7.33 10.34
C LEU A 198 -8.33 7.87 9.07
N THR A 199 -7.97 7.36 7.89
CA THR A 199 -8.58 7.79 6.62
C THR A 199 -10.11 7.61 6.65
N LYS A 200 -10.62 6.59 7.37
CA LYS A 200 -12.06 6.38 7.61
C LYS A 200 -12.69 7.50 8.45
N LEU A 201 -12.00 7.95 9.49
CA LEU A 201 -12.48 8.98 10.41
C LEU A 201 -12.60 10.35 9.72
N TYR A 202 -11.62 10.69 8.87
CA TYR A 202 -11.61 11.96 8.15
C TYR A 202 -12.33 11.91 6.80
N HIS A 203 -12.81 10.73 6.40
CA HIS A 203 -13.46 10.48 5.09
C HIS A 203 -12.60 10.93 3.90
N VAL A 204 -11.31 10.59 3.95
CA VAL A 204 -10.34 10.89 2.88
C VAL A 204 -9.76 9.58 2.34
N SER A 205 -9.23 9.62 1.13
CA SER A 205 -8.61 8.44 0.51
C SER A 205 -7.17 8.24 0.93
N ILE A 206 -6.38 9.31 1.08
CA ILE A 206 -4.93 9.22 1.28
C ILE A 206 -4.50 10.12 2.44
N ILE A 207 -3.82 9.54 3.43
CA ILE A 207 -3.15 10.27 4.52
C ILE A 207 -1.67 9.92 4.56
N ILE A 208 -0.83 10.96 4.65
CA ILE A 208 0.61 10.82 4.87
C ILE A 208 1.00 11.42 6.24
N THR A 209 2.02 10.87 6.89
CA THR A 209 2.57 11.48 8.11
C THR A 209 3.48 12.67 7.80
N LYS A 210 3.78 13.48 8.83
CA LYS A 210 4.80 14.53 8.77
C LYS A 210 6.16 14.02 8.31
N HIS A 211 6.56 12.80 8.69
CA HIS A 211 7.84 12.25 8.25
C HIS A 211 7.86 12.06 6.74
N THR A 212 6.83 11.44 6.17
CA THR A 212 6.65 11.34 4.72
C THR A 212 6.64 12.72 4.08
N TYR A 213 5.77 13.63 4.54
CA TYR A 213 5.66 14.99 4.00
C TYR A 213 6.99 15.75 4.03
N SER A 214 7.77 15.62 5.10
CA SER A 214 9.04 16.32 5.25
C SER A 214 10.09 15.89 4.21
N LYS A 215 10.02 14.63 3.75
CA LYS A 215 10.99 13.97 2.86
C LYS A 215 10.57 13.95 1.39
N LEU A 216 9.37 14.44 1.06
CA LEU A 216 8.96 14.67 -0.32
C LEU A 216 9.89 15.70 -0.99
N LYS A 217 10.40 15.36 -2.17
CA LYS A 217 11.25 16.24 -2.98
C LYS A 217 10.43 17.30 -3.72
N HIS A 218 9.22 16.94 -4.16
CA HIS A 218 8.40 17.79 -5.02
C HIS A 218 7.05 18.15 -4.41
N LYS A 219 7.04 18.73 -3.20
CA LYS A 219 5.81 19.06 -2.45
C LYS A 219 4.78 19.87 -3.24
N ASN A 220 5.25 20.79 -4.08
CA ASN A 220 4.39 21.68 -4.87
C ASN A 220 3.68 20.97 -6.04
N PHE A 221 4.04 19.72 -6.36
CA PHE A 221 3.36 18.93 -7.40
C PHE A 221 2.17 18.14 -6.88
N TYR A 222 1.92 18.21 -5.57
CA TYR A 222 0.85 17.47 -4.92
C TYR A 222 -0.12 18.46 -4.28
N ALA A 223 -1.40 18.12 -4.35
CA ALA A 223 -2.46 18.79 -3.63
C ALA A 223 -2.46 18.27 -2.18
N ILE A 224 -1.76 18.98 -1.29
CA ILE A 224 -1.54 18.58 0.11
C ILE A 224 -2.08 19.64 1.07
N ARG A 225 -2.70 19.20 2.17
CA ARG A 225 -3.01 20.07 3.30
C ARG A 225 -2.78 19.39 4.64
N ILE A 226 -2.44 20.17 5.67
CA ILE A 226 -2.42 19.63 7.04
C ILE A 226 -3.83 19.19 7.42
N LEU A 227 -3.97 17.93 7.85
CA LEU A 227 -5.26 17.37 8.20
C LEU A 227 -5.52 17.48 9.71
N ASP A 228 -4.60 17.00 10.54
CA ASP A 228 -4.70 17.08 12.01
C ASP A 228 -3.34 16.78 12.70
N ILE A 229 -3.31 16.92 14.03
CA ILE A 229 -2.26 16.38 14.91
C ILE A 229 -2.93 15.38 15.85
N VAL A 230 -2.59 14.11 15.70
CA VAL A 230 -3.24 12.99 16.37
C VAL A 230 -2.26 12.21 17.24
N THR A 231 -2.74 11.69 18.37
CA THR A 231 -1.99 10.71 19.14
C THR A 231 -2.53 9.32 18.79
N VAL A 232 -1.73 8.54 18.07
CA VAL A 232 -2.09 7.17 17.73
C VAL A 232 -1.80 6.24 18.92
N LYS A 233 -2.60 5.19 19.09
CA LYS A 233 -2.45 4.22 20.21
C LYS A 233 -1.00 3.72 20.29
N GLY A 234 -0.40 3.69 21.48
CA GLY A 234 0.98 3.24 21.67
C GLY A 234 2.06 4.29 21.36
N LYS A 235 1.67 5.52 21.02
CA LYS A 235 2.58 6.67 20.93
C LYS A 235 2.31 7.70 22.02
N SER A 236 3.37 8.19 22.65
CA SER A 236 3.31 9.31 23.60
C SER A 236 3.35 10.67 22.91
N LYS A 237 4.04 10.76 21.76
CA LYS A 237 4.17 12.00 20.98
C LYS A 237 3.08 12.08 19.90
N PRO A 238 2.38 13.21 19.76
CA PRO A 238 1.45 13.43 18.67
C PRO A 238 2.15 13.43 17.31
N ILE A 239 1.46 12.96 16.28
CA ILE A 239 1.93 12.90 14.90
C ILE A 239 1.05 13.86 14.08
N THR A 240 1.69 14.75 13.31
CA THR A 240 0.98 15.55 12.31
C THR A 240 0.73 14.69 11.08
N ILE A 241 -0.50 14.74 10.59
CA ILE A 241 -0.93 14.03 9.39
C ILE A 241 -1.41 15.04 8.34
N TYR A 242 -1.23 14.68 7.08
CA TYR A 242 -1.60 15.49 5.92
C TYR A 242 -2.49 14.65 5.01
N GLU A 243 -3.47 15.31 4.40
CA GLU A 243 -4.29 14.73 3.34
C GLU A 243 -3.61 14.99 2.00
N ILE A 244 -3.58 13.96 1.15
CA ILE A 244 -3.32 14.10 -0.29
C ILE A 244 -4.67 14.03 -0.99
N PHE A 245 -5.05 15.07 -1.71
CA PHE A 245 -6.37 15.19 -2.34
C PHE A 245 -6.28 15.35 -3.87
N ASP A 246 -5.17 14.95 -4.50
CA ASP A 246 -4.99 14.90 -5.95
C ASP A 246 -5.96 13.95 -6.68
N ASN A 247 -6.63 13.07 -5.96
CA ASN A 247 -7.63 12.14 -6.49
C ASN A 247 -9.07 12.65 -6.37
N ASP A 248 -9.29 13.82 -5.75
CA ASP A 248 -10.62 14.37 -5.61
C ASP A 248 -11.21 14.78 -6.97
N PRO A 249 -12.55 14.81 -7.09
CA PRO A 249 -13.21 15.43 -8.24
C PRO A 249 -12.73 16.87 -8.44
N GLU A 250 -12.57 17.29 -9.69
CA GLU A 250 -11.98 18.58 -10.06
C GLU A 250 -12.61 19.77 -9.31
N ALA A 251 -13.95 19.78 -9.16
CA ALA A 251 -14.66 20.80 -8.40
C ALA A 251 -14.24 20.85 -6.92
N SER A 252 -14.12 19.68 -6.25
CA SER A 252 -13.66 19.60 -4.86
C SER A 252 -12.19 20.02 -4.75
N LEU A 253 -11.34 19.57 -5.67
CA LEU A 253 -9.92 19.90 -5.70
C LEU A 253 -9.68 21.41 -5.78
N ILE A 254 -10.36 22.10 -6.70
CA ILE A 254 -10.25 23.56 -6.88
C ILE A 254 -10.70 24.29 -5.60
N LEU A 255 -11.81 23.86 -4.99
CA LEU A 255 -12.31 24.48 -3.76
C LEU A 255 -11.39 24.21 -2.56
N LYS A 256 -10.88 22.99 -2.40
CA LYS A 256 -9.89 22.66 -1.36
C LYS A 256 -8.62 23.48 -1.53
N GLN A 257 -8.15 23.70 -2.76
CA GLN A 257 -7.00 24.59 -3.02
C GLN A 257 -7.31 26.05 -2.69
N LYS A 258 -8.47 26.57 -3.08
CA LYS A 258 -8.92 27.94 -2.77
C LYS A 258 -8.99 28.19 -1.26
N TYR A 259 -9.58 27.25 -0.50
CA TYR A 259 -9.77 27.37 0.94
C TYR A 259 -8.60 26.86 1.77
N LEU A 260 -7.51 26.42 1.14
CA LEU A 260 -6.36 25.85 1.84
C LEU A 260 -5.87 26.74 2.99
N PRO A 261 -5.58 28.05 2.81
CA PRO A 261 -5.09 28.90 3.91
C PRO A 261 -6.10 29.02 5.06
N LEU A 262 -7.39 29.08 4.71
CA LEU A 262 -8.48 29.17 5.68
C LEU A 262 -8.62 27.87 6.48
N PHE A 263 -8.51 26.73 5.81
CA PHE A 263 -8.52 25.42 6.45
C PHE A 263 -7.36 25.29 7.46
N GLU A 264 -6.13 25.65 7.06
CA GLU A 264 -4.97 25.61 7.95
C GLU A 264 -5.13 26.55 9.15
N GLN A 265 -5.70 27.75 8.94
CA GLN A 265 -6.04 28.67 10.01
C GLN A 265 -7.07 28.07 10.97
N GLY A 266 -8.13 27.43 10.45
CA GLY A 266 -9.16 26.75 11.24
C GLY A 266 -8.56 25.63 12.11
N VAL A 267 -7.68 24.81 11.54
CA VAL A 267 -6.95 23.76 12.28
C VAL A 267 -6.07 24.36 13.38
N SER A 268 -5.40 25.49 13.12
CA SER A 268 -4.59 26.19 14.10
C SER A 268 -5.43 26.77 15.26
N LEU A 269 -6.55 27.42 14.95
CA LEU A 269 -7.48 27.97 15.94
C LEU A 269 -8.10 26.87 16.81
N PHE A 270 -8.48 25.74 16.19
CA PHE A 270 -8.99 24.58 16.93
C PHE A 270 -7.97 24.08 17.97
N LYS A 271 -6.69 24.01 17.60
CA LYS A 271 -5.60 23.61 18.52
C LYS A 271 -5.39 24.62 19.65
N GLN A 272 -5.57 25.91 19.36
CA GLN A 272 -5.52 26.98 20.37
C GLN A 272 -6.78 27.03 21.26
N LYS A 273 -7.70 26.06 21.12
CA LYS A 273 -8.99 25.99 21.83
C LYS A 273 -9.95 27.15 21.51
N LYS A 274 -9.70 27.87 20.41
CA LYS A 274 -10.58 28.94 19.90
C LYS A 274 -11.69 28.33 19.03
N PHE A 275 -12.54 27.53 19.65
CA PHE A 275 -13.51 26.69 18.93
C PHE A 275 -14.56 27.49 18.18
N ALA A 276 -14.98 28.65 18.67
CA ALA A 276 -15.96 29.50 17.99
C ALA A 276 -15.40 30.10 16.70
N GLU A 277 -14.16 30.63 16.74
CA GLU A 277 -13.48 31.18 15.54
C GLU A 277 -13.22 30.07 14.51
N ALA A 278 -12.76 28.90 14.96
CA ALA A 278 -12.56 27.74 14.10
C ALA A 278 -13.87 27.27 13.45
N PHE A 279 -14.96 27.23 14.22
CA PHE A 279 -16.29 26.83 13.74
C PHE A 279 -16.77 27.70 12.58
N VAL A 280 -16.66 29.02 12.71
CA VAL A 280 -17.05 29.97 11.64
C VAL A 280 -16.24 29.74 10.37
N ILE A 281 -14.93 29.52 10.50
CA ILE A 281 -14.07 29.21 9.35
C ILE A 281 -14.54 27.94 8.65
N PHE A 282 -14.73 26.84 9.39
CA PHE A 282 -15.12 25.58 8.76
C PHE A 282 -16.54 25.63 8.18
N GLN A 283 -17.47 26.37 8.80
CA GLN A 283 -18.79 26.62 8.21
C GLN A 283 -18.70 27.35 6.87
N ASN A 284 -17.86 28.37 6.75
CA ASN A 284 -17.66 29.08 5.48
C ASN A 284 -17.09 28.13 4.41
N ILE A 285 -16.15 27.25 4.77
CA ILE A 285 -15.59 26.26 3.85
C ILE A 285 -16.67 25.28 3.40
N VAL A 286 -17.47 24.73 4.33
CA VAL A 286 -18.51 23.74 4.02
C VAL A 286 -19.69 24.35 3.25
N HIS A 287 -19.98 25.64 3.45
CA HIS A 287 -20.99 26.36 2.68
C HIS A 287 -20.67 26.35 1.18
N ASP A 288 -19.41 26.62 0.84
CA ASP A 288 -18.94 26.67 -0.56
C ASP A 288 -18.50 25.30 -1.09
N ASN A 289 -18.01 24.40 -0.23
CA ASN A 289 -17.65 23.03 -0.55
C ASN A 289 -18.32 22.03 0.41
N PRO A 290 -19.58 21.65 0.15
CA PRO A 290 -20.29 20.68 0.98
C PRO A 290 -19.64 19.30 1.02
N TYR A 291 -18.73 18.97 0.09
CA TYR A 291 -18.07 17.66 0.02
C TYR A 291 -16.71 17.64 0.75
N ASP A 292 -16.32 18.73 1.41
CA ASP A 292 -15.13 18.74 2.28
C ASP A 292 -15.43 18.07 3.63
N PHE A 293 -15.41 16.74 3.65
CA PHE A 293 -15.68 15.97 4.87
C PHE A 293 -14.70 16.25 6.01
N SER A 294 -13.47 16.65 5.71
CA SER A 294 -12.51 17.05 6.75
C SER A 294 -12.95 18.34 7.44
N ALA A 295 -13.48 19.31 6.68
CA ALA A 295 -14.05 20.53 7.26
C ALA A 295 -15.31 20.23 8.07
N GLN A 296 -16.21 19.37 7.57
CA GLN A 296 -17.39 18.91 8.32
C GLN A 296 -17.02 18.24 9.64
N PHE A 297 -16.00 17.38 9.62
CA PHE A 297 -15.49 16.72 10.83
C PHE A 297 -15.03 17.73 11.88
N TYR A 298 -14.39 18.83 11.47
CA TYR A 298 -14.02 19.90 12.40
C TYR A 298 -15.23 20.70 12.91
N ILE A 299 -16.27 20.92 12.10
CA ILE A 299 -17.54 21.53 12.54
C ILE A 299 -18.13 20.71 13.68
N GLU A 300 -18.28 19.39 13.50
CA GLU A 300 -18.82 18.50 14.53
C GLU A 300 -17.99 18.54 15.83
N ARG A 301 -16.66 18.55 15.70
CA ARG A 301 -15.76 18.64 16.86
C ARG A 301 -15.90 19.99 17.57
N CYS A 302 -16.03 21.09 16.85
CA CYS A 302 -16.26 22.40 17.43
C CYS A 302 -17.60 22.44 18.17
N GLN A 303 -18.67 21.94 17.56
CA GLN A 303 -20.00 21.85 18.19
C GLN A 303 -19.95 21.06 19.50
N LYS A 304 -19.29 19.89 19.49
CA LYS A 304 -19.11 19.07 20.69
C LYS A 304 -18.36 19.79 21.81
N LYS A 305 -17.39 20.65 21.46
CA LYS A 305 -16.61 21.44 22.43
C LYS A 305 -17.35 22.70 22.92
N LEU A 306 -18.26 23.23 22.11
CA LEU A 306 -19.09 24.40 22.42
C LEU A 306 -20.47 24.04 23.01
N HIS A 307 -20.79 22.75 23.12
CA HIS A 307 -22.11 22.25 23.53
C HIS A 307 -23.27 22.73 22.64
N LEU A 308 -23.00 22.92 21.34
CA LEU A 308 -24.02 23.30 20.35
C LEU A 308 -24.77 22.06 19.83
N PRO A 309 -26.06 22.19 19.47
CA PRO A 309 -26.79 21.10 18.81
C PRO A 309 -26.16 20.73 17.48
N ARG A 310 -26.22 19.45 17.10
CA ARG A 310 -25.77 18.99 15.77
C ARG A 310 -26.64 19.63 14.69
N ILE A 311 -25.99 20.14 13.65
CA ILE A 311 -26.70 20.57 12.44
C ILE A 311 -27.01 19.29 11.67
N THR A 312 -28.29 18.92 11.62
CA THR A 312 -28.84 17.85 10.77
C THR A 312 -28.84 18.25 9.30
#